data_AF-A0A969P8Y8-F1
#
_entry.id   AF-A0A969P8Y8-F1
#
_cell.length_a   1.000
_cell.length_b   1.000
_cell.length_c   1.000
_cell.angle_alpha   90.00
_cell.angle_beta   90.00
_cell.angle_gamma   90.00
#
_symmetry.space_group_name_H-M   'P 1'
#
loop_
_entity.id
_entity.type
_entity.pdbx_description
1 polymer ?
#
loop_
_entity_poly.entity_id
_entity_poly.type
_entity_poly.pdbx_seq_one_letter_code
_entity_poly.pdbx_strand_id
1 'polypeptide(L)'
;MVIGRKRFHGLGRSLTIAAALLLMLGTAEMGSFSLLANQPAIAQSIRSEGVWRQVYEKLPNLPLENQYVNKETKKVATGDTLVGRLIRYHLYVKGRPPFYRLDWKLTMAEYLGLFGLIDEADYPSRTKLNKNPQNGDIAAIQRLSRAQRDALIQALVDAFTPQSARSPKPVPKPVIQLPGKGRF
;
A
#
# COMPACT_ATOMS: atom_id res chain seq x y z
N MET A 1 4.82 76.16 -34.99
CA MET A 1 4.30 74.94 -35.66
C MET A 1 4.54 73.75 -34.73
N VAL A 2 3.49 72.97 -34.41
CA VAL A 2 3.51 71.62 -33.79
C VAL A 2 4.10 71.45 -32.36
N ILE A 3 3.19 71.25 -31.38
CA ILE A 3 3.13 70.22 -30.30
C ILE A 3 4.46 69.86 -29.56
N GLY A 4 4.59 69.89 -28.22
CA GLY A 4 3.59 69.84 -27.14
C GLY A 4 3.72 68.54 -26.31
N ARG A 5 4.50 68.56 -25.21
CA ARG A 5 4.61 67.42 -24.26
C ARG A 5 4.41 67.90 -22.82
N LYS A 6 3.37 67.40 -22.13
CA LYS A 6 3.19 67.52 -20.67
C LYS A 6 3.59 66.21 -19.98
N ARG A 7 4.29 66.30 -18.85
CA ARG A 7 4.66 65.16 -18.00
C ARG A 7 3.52 64.87 -17.01
N PHE A 8 3.22 63.59 -16.80
CA PHE A 8 2.40 63.12 -15.67
C PHE A 8 3.31 62.75 -14.49
N HIS A 9 2.96 63.20 -13.28
CA HIS A 9 3.50 62.70 -12.03
C HIS A 9 2.39 62.00 -11.26
N GLY A 10 2.62 60.75 -10.86
CA GLY A 10 1.71 60.02 -9.98
C GLY A 10 2.02 60.33 -8.51
N LEU A 11 1.06 60.95 -7.82
CA LEU A 11 0.89 60.78 -6.37
C LEU A 11 0.48 59.31 -6.12
N GLY A 12 0.76 58.69 -4.97
CA GLY A 12 1.15 59.23 -3.68
C GLY A 12 0.38 58.42 -2.62
N ARG A 13 1.06 57.49 -1.95
CA ARG A 13 0.44 56.52 -1.03
C ARG A 13 0.04 57.22 0.27
N SER A 14 -1.12 56.88 0.84
CA SER A 14 -1.38 57.02 2.28
C SER A 14 -2.50 56.07 2.73
N LEU A 15 -2.35 55.55 3.94
CA LEU A 15 -3.13 54.48 4.55
C LEU A 15 -3.41 54.88 6.01
N THR A 16 -4.67 54.97 6.44
CA THR A 16 -5.02 55.09 7.85
C THR A 16 -6.40 54.50 8.16
N ILE A 17 -6.57 54.06 9.41
CA ILE A 17 -7.58 53.09 9.90
C ILE A 17 -8.59 53.79 10.85
N ALA A 18 -9.71 53.11 11.12
CA ALA A 18 -10.66 53.22 12.26
C ALA A 18 -12.01 53.96 12.01
N ALA A 19 -13.15 53.59 12.62
CA ALA A 19 -13.56 52.31 13.25
C ALA A 19 -15.09 52.27 13.55
N ALA A 20 -15.64 51.05 13.74
CA ALA A 20 -16.92 50.73 14.40
C ALA A 20 -18.24 51.16 13.68
N LEU A 21 -19.44 50.60 13.95
CA LEU A 21 -19.92 49.66 14.97
C LEU A 21 -21.23 48.99 14.48
N LEU A 22 -21.43 47.67 14.68
CA LEU A 22 -22.64 47.11 15.31
C LEU A 22 -22.51 45.60 15.62
N LEU A 23 -22.84 45.24 16.86
CA LEU A 23 -23.02 43.87 17.32
C LEU A 23 -24.45 43.41 17.05
N MET A 24 -24.63 42.17 16.59
CA MET A 24 -25.84 41.40 16.90
C MET A 24 -25.47 39.98 17.32
N LEU A 25 -26.06 39.55 18.43
CA LEU A 25 -25.76 38.33 19.15
C LEU A 25 -26.64 37.19 18.62
N GLY A 26 -26.05 36.05 18.27
CA GLY A 26 -26.78 34.88 17.79
C GLY A 26 -26.07 33.59 18.19
N THR A 27 -26.37 33.08 19.38
CA THR A 27 -25.83 31.81 19.88
C THR A 27 -26.56 30.63 19.23
N ALA A 28 -25.88 29.94 18.31
CA ALA A 28 -26.31 28.68 17.72
C ALA A 28 -25.25 27.59 17.98
N GLU A 29 -25.17 27.14 19.24
CA GLU A 29 -24.36 25.99 19.67
C GLU A 29 -25.04 24.68 19.20
N MET A 30 -24.82 24.27 17.94
CA MET A 30 -25.21 22.93 17.47
C MET A 30 -24.20 22.31 16.49
N GLY A 31 -23.38 21.41 17.03
CA GLY A 31 -22.90 20.24 16.28
C GLY A 31 -21.70 20.46 15.36
N SER A 32 -20.49 20.57 15.93
CA SER A 32 -19.26 20.23 15.19
C SER A 32 -19.22 18.73 14.86
N PHE A 33 -19.89 18.33 13.78
CA PHE A 33 -19.80 16.97 13.23
C PHE A 33 -18.39 16.70 12.70
N SER A 34 -17.49 16.25 13.59
CA SER A 34 -16.16 15.75 13.21
C SER A 34 -16.26 14.37 12.53
N LEU A 35 -16.77 14.35 11.29
CA LEU A 35 -16.78 13.17 10.41
C LEU A 35 -15.40 12.88 9.82
N LEU A 36 -14.36 12.85 10.66
CA LEU A 36 -12.98 12.55 10.28
C LEU A 36 -12.28 11.53 11.19
N ALA A 37 -13.07 10.66 11.83
CA ALA A 37 -12.57 9.47 12.49
C ALA A 37 -12.26 8.33 11.49
N ASN A 38 -11.33 8.55 10.55
CA ASN A 38 -10.72 7.45 9.79
C ASN A 38 -9.35 7.81 9.19
N GLN A 39 -8.30 7.80 10.02
CA GLN A 39 -6.91 7.68 9.54
C GLN A 39 -6.30 6.34 9.96
N PRO A 40 -6.57 5.24 9.22
CA PRO A 40 -5.84 3.99 9.39
C PRO A 40 -4.48 3.99 8.64
N ALA A 41 -3.98 5.14 8.16
CA ALA A 41 -2.82 5.25 7.29
C ALA A 41 -1.52 4.68 7.92
N ILE A 42 -1.22 5.03 9.17
CA ILE A 42 0.00 4.58 9.86
C ILE A 42 -0.07 3.09 10.21
N ALA A 43 -1.17 2.63 10.82
CA ALA A 43 -1.31 1.24 11.26
C ALA A 43 -1.39 0.24 10.09
N GLN A 44 -2.00 0.62 8.96
CA GLN A 44 -2.02 -0.20 7.75
C GLN A 44 -0.64 -0.23 7.06
N SER A 45 0.11 0.88 7.09
CA SER A 45 1.49 0.95 6.57
C SER A 45 2.43 0.01 7.36
N ILE A 46 2.43 0.09 8.69
CA ILE A 46 3.22 -0.77 9.59
C ILE A 46 2.93 -2.26 9.34
N ARG A 47 1.68 -2.62 9.04
CA ARG A 47 1.32 -4.02 8.70
C ARG A 47 1.99 -4.50 7.40
N SER A 48 2.30 -3.62 6.44
CA SER A 48 2.97 -4.03 5.19
C SER A 48 4.48 -4.22 5.35
N GLU A 49 5.17 -3.40 6.17
CA GLU A 49 6.63 -3.38 6.28
C GLU A 49 7.24 -4.65 6.91
N GLY A 50 6.41 -5.50 7.53
CA GLY A 50 6.84 -6.78 8.11
C GLY A 50 6.36 -8.05 7.41
N VAL A 51 5.28 -7.99 6.62
CA VAL A 51 4.58 -9.19 6.10
C VAL A 51 5.44 -10.03 5.16
N TRP A 52 6.38 -9.42 4.43
CA TRP A 52 7.30 -10.15 3.55
C TRP A 52 8.12 -11.24 4.28
N ARG A 53 8.39 -11.09 5.59
CA ARG A 53 9.11 -12.11 6.38
C ARG A 53 8.32 -13.42 6.47
N GLN A 54 7.02 -13.33 6.75
CA GLN A 54 6.12 -14.50 6.82
C GLN A 54 6.03 -15.26 5.49
N VAL A 55 6.24 -14.56 4.36
CA VAL A 55 6.28 -15.19 3.04
C VAL A 55 7.56 -15.99 2.85
N TYR A 56 8.73 -15.45 3.22
CA TYR A 56 10.00 -16.21 3.15
C TYR A 56 10.10 -17.31 4.21
N GLU A 57 9.48 -17.17 5.38
CA GLU A 57 9.33 -18.26 6.37
C GLU A 57 8.62 -19.48 5.74
N LYS A 58 7.62 -19.23 4.88
CA LYS A 58 6.92 -20.28 4.12
C LYS A 58 7.66 -20.73 2.86
N LEU A 59 8.47 -19.86 2.26
CA LEU A 59 9.14 -20.06 0.98
C LEU A 59 10.64 -19.69 1.07
N PRO A 60 11.44 -20.44 1.86
CA PRO A 60 12.83 -20.07 2.16
C PRO A 60 13.75 -20.08 0.93
N ASN A 61 13.37 -20.81 -0.12
CA ASN A 61 14.13 -20.93 -1.37
C ASN A 61 13.73 -19.86 -2.41
N LEU A 62 12.88 -18.89 -2.07
CA LEU A 62 12.49 -17.80 -2.96
C LEU A 62 13.61 -16.75 -3.02
N PRO A 63 14.01 -16.23 -4.20
CA PRO A 63 15.09 -15.24 -4.30
C PRO A 63 14.74 -13.95 -3.54
N LEU A 64 15.71 -13.45 -2.76
CA LEU A 64 15.52 -12.27 -1.92
C LEU A 64 15.59 -10.94 -2.70
N GLU A 65 16.36 -10.87 -3.79
CA GLU A 65 16.69 -9.65 -4.56
C GLU A 65 16.96 -8.41 -3.66
N ASN A 66 17.78 -8.54 -2.62
CA ASN A 66 18.07 -7.49 -1.63
C ASN A 66 19.53 -6.98 -1.63
N GLN A 67 20.25 -7.24 -2.71
CA GLN A 67 21.64 -6.81 -2.96
C GLN A 67 21.82 -5.31 -3.26
N TYR A 68 20.71 -4.55 -3.34
CA TYR A 68 20.71 -3.15 -3.76
C TYR A 68 21.23 -2.21 -2.65
N VAL A 69 21.94 -1.16 -3.04
CA VAL A 69 22.51 -0.18 -2.10
C VAL A 69 21.57 1.01 -1.96
N ASN A 70 21.24 1.38 -0.72
CA ASN A 70 20.43 2.57 -0.43
C ASN A 70 21.24 3.86 -0.71
N LYS A 71 20.62 4.84 -1.37
CA LYS A 71 21.31 6.07 -1.84
C LYS A 71 21.83 6.95 -0.71
N GLU A 72 21.15 6.99 0.42
CA GLU A 72 21.44 7.88 1.56
C GLU A 72 22.50 7.23 2.47
N THR A 73 22.20 6.05 2.99
CA THR A 73 23.03 5.33 3.97
C THR A 73 24.27 4.67 3.37
N LYS A 74 24.34 4.53 2.04
CA LYS A 74 25.37 3.79 1.28
C LYS A 74 25.54 2.32 1.68
N LYS A 75 24.60 1.75 2.43
CA LYS A 75 24.58 0.34 2.86
C LYS A 75 23.65 -0.49 2.00
N VAL A 76 23.88 -1.81 1.96
CA VAL A 76 22.98 -2.78 1.34
C VAL A 76 21.63 -2.75 2.08
N ALA A 77 20.55 -2.58 1.33
CA ALA A 77 19.19 -2.46 1.85
C ALA A 77 18.59 -3.86 2.08
N THR A 78 19.10 -4.61 3.07
CA THR A 78 18.74 -6.02 3.29
C THR A 78 17.25 -6.29 3.53
N GLY A 79 16.51 -5.31 4.04
CA GLY A 79 15.04 -5.36 4.18
C GLY A 79 14.25 -5.02 2.91
N ASP A 80 14.90 -4.49 1.87
CA ASP A 80 14.30 -4.19 0.58
C ASP A 80 14.38 -5.41 -0.33
N THR A 81 13.45 -6.35 -0.14
CA THR A 81 13.42 -7.65 -0.82
C THR A 81 12.43 -7.68 -2.00
N LEU A 82 12.56 -8.67 -2.88
CA LEU A 82 11.62 -8.99 -3.97
C LEU A 82 10.17 -8.97 -3.50
N VAL A 83 9.83 -9.81 -2.50
CA VAL A 83 8.48 -9.86 -1.92
C VAL A 83 8.08 -8.52 -1.30
N GLY A 84 8.99 -7.83 -0.61
CA GLY A 84 8.73 -6.51 -0.05
C GLY A 84 8.40 -5.44 -1.10
N ARG A 85 8.99 -5.52 -2.30
CA ARG A 85 8.64 -4.66 -3.45
C ARG A 85 7.37 -5.12 -4.15
N LEU A 86 7.18 -6.42 -4.36
CA LEU A 86 5.96 -7.00 -4.93
C LEU A 86 4.70 -6.61 -4.13
N ILE A 87 4.79 -6.66 -2.79
CA ILE A 87 3.72 -6.22 -1.88
C ILE A 87 3.44 -4.72 -2.05
N ARG A 88 4.49 -3.88 -2.05
CA ARG A 88 4.33 -2.43 -2.21
C ARG A 88 3.80 -2.04 -3.59
N TYR A 89 4.18 -2.77 -4.64
CA TYR A 89 3.64 -2.60 -5.99
C TYR A 89 2.14 -2.92 -6.02
N HIS A 90 1.74 -4.08 -5.49
CA HIS A 90 0.35 -4.50 -5.43
C HIS A 90 -0.53 -3.52 -4.63
N LEU A 91 -0.09 -3.15 -3.42
CA LEU A 91 -0.86 -2.29 -2.51
C LEU A 91 -0.90 -0.83 -2.95
N TYR A 92 0.25 -0.24 -3.31
CA TYR A 92 0.40 1.21 -3.43
C TYR A 92 0.52 1.71 -4.87
N VAL A 93 1.06 0.91 -5.80
CA VAL A 93 1.12 1.27 -7.23
C VAL A 93 -0.13 0.81 -7.96
N LYS A 94 -0.66 -0.37 -7.64
CA LYS A 94 -1.88 -0.92 -8.27
C LYS A 94 -3.16 -0.74 -7.46
N GLY A 95 -3.08 -0.33 -6.19
CA GLY A 95 -4.26 -0.11 -5.33
C GLY A 95 -5.08 -1.38 -5.04
N ARG A 96 -4.47 -2.57 -5.14
CA ARG A 96 -5.17 -3.85 -5.09
C ARG A 96 -5.38 -4.35 -3.65
N PRO A 97 -6.53 -4.96 -3.30
CA PRO A 97 -6.75 -5.53 -1.96
C PRO A 97 -5.96 -6.85 -1.78
N PRO A 98 -5.15 -6.99 -0.71
CA PRO A 98 -4.23 -8.12 -0.56
C PRO A 98 -4.89 -9.43 -0.12
N PHE A 99 -6.18 -9.40 0.21
CA PHE A 99 -6.92 -10.57 0.71
C PHE A 99 -7.43 -11.48 -0.41
N TYR A 100 -7.45 -11.00 -1.68
CA TYR A 100 -8.04 -11.73 -2.80
C TYR A 100 -6.97 -12.39 -3.67
N ARG A 101 -7.12 -13.70 -3.89
CA ARG A 101 -6.22 -14.48 -4.75
C ARG A 101 -6.24 -14.02 -6.22
N LEU A 102 -7.36 -13.44 -6.68
CA LEU A 102 -7.49 -12.92 -8.04
C LEU A 102 -6.57 -11.71 -8.27
N ASP A 103 -6.57 -10.73 -7.36
CA ASP A 103 -5.74 -9.54 -7.46
C ASP A 103 -4.24 -9.86 -7.50
N TRP A 104 -3.79 -10.82 -6.68
CA TRP A 104 -2.42 -11.31 -6.74
C TRP A 104 -2.09 -12.02 -8.06
N LYS A 105 -3.04 -12.74 -8.66
CA LYS A 105 -2.87 -13.32 -10.01
C LYS A 105 -2.78 -12.22 -11.08
N LEU A 106 -3.52 -11.13 -10.96
CA LEU A 106 -3.42 -10.00 -11.87
C LEU A 106 -2.05 -9.30 -11.75
N THR A 107 -1.56 -9.06 -10.53
CA THR A 107 -0.17 -8.59 -10.33
C THR A 107 0.85 -9.58 -10.88
N MET A 108 0.66 -10.88 -10.70
CA MET A 108 1.56 -11.89 -11.26
C MET A 108 1.56 -11.86 -12.80
N ALA A 109 0.42 -11.63 -13.44
CA ALA A 109 0.33 -11.48 -14.90
C ALA A 109 1.11 -10.25 -15.40
N GLU A 110 1.15 -9.16 -14.63
CA GLU A 110 1.95 -7.96 -14.92
C GLU A 110 3.47 -8.29 -14.93
N TYR A 111 3.97 -9.05 -13.94
CA TYR A 111 5.38 -9.48 -13.91
C TYR A 111 5.74 -10.52 -14.99
N LEU A 112 4.76 -11.28 -15.47
CA LEU A 112 4.93 -12.23 -16.57
C LEU A 112 4.80 -11.59 -17.96
N GLY A 113 4.53 -10.28 -18.05
CA GLY A 113 4.32 -9.59 -19.32
C GLY A 113 3.03 -10.01 -20.05
N LEU A 114 2.08 -10.61 -19.32
CA LEU A 114 0.83 -11.14 -19.88
C LEU A 114 -0.32 -10.13 -19.83
N PHE A 115 -0.17 -9.05 -19.05
CA PHE A 115 -1.18 -8.01 -18.88
C PHE A 115 -0.52 -6.71 -18.39
N GLY A 116 -0.89 -5.56 -18.95
CA GLY A 116 -0.40 -4.26 -18.51
C GLY A 116 1.10 -4.03 -18.69
N LEU A 117 1.57 -2.86 -18.26
CA LEU A 117 2.98 -2.51 -18.19
C LEU A 117 3.34 -2.14 -16.74
N ILE A 118 4.54 -2.53 -16.31
CA ILE A 118 5.11 -2.09 -15.05
C ILE A 118 5.94 -0.85 -15.37
N ASP A 119 5.43 0.34 -15.03
CA ASP A 119 6.20 1.58 -15.22
C ASP A 119 7.46 1.58 -14.36
N GLU A 120 8.60 1.90 -14.95
CA GLU A 120 9.85 2.06 -14.25
C GLU A 120 9.82 3.24 -13.27
N ALA A 121 9.12 4.32 -13.59
CA ALA A 121 9.08 5.57 -12.83
C ALA A 121 8.44 5.40 -11.44
N ASP A 122 7.39 4.59 -11.37
CA ASP A 122 6.60 4.32 -10.16
C ASP A 122 7.05 3.05 -9.42
N TYR A 123 8.08 2.36 -9.92
CA TYR A 123 8.47 1.08 -9.35
C TYR A 123 8.99 1.22 -7.90
N PRO A 124 8.56 0.36 -6.96
CA PRO A 124 8.98 0.44 -5.56
C PRO A 124 10.49 0.53 -5.40
N SER A 125 10.90 1.47 -4.54
CA SER A 125 12.29 1.74 -4.19
C SER A 125 13.21 2.34 -5.27
N ARG A 126 12.72 2.66 -6.48
CA ARG A 126 13.47 3.42 -7.51
C ARG A 126 14.13 4.70 -6.97
N THR A 127 13.42 5.43 -6.12
CA THR A 127 13.92 6.67 -5.51
C THR A 127 14.94 6.40 -4.40
N LYS A 128 14.79 5.32 -3.64
CA LYS A 128 15.59 4.96 -2.44
C LYS A 128 16.89 4.18 -2.77
N LEU A 129 16.91 3.39 -3.84
CA LEU A 129 18.03 2.50 -4.19
C LEU A 129 18.86 3.04 -5.35
N ASN A 130 20.18 2.83 -5.31
CA ASN A 130 21.12 3.32 -6.32
C ASN A 130 20.84 2.82 -7.74
N LYS A 131 20.14 1.69 -7.88
CA LYS A 131 19.66 1.11 -9.14
C LYS A 131 18.17 0.76 -9.00
N ASN A 132 17.38 0.98 -10.05
CA ASN A 132 15.99 0.52 -10.10
C ASN A 132 15.97 -1.03 -10.08
N PRO A 133 15.30 -1.67 -9.09
CA PRO A 133 15.31 -3.12 -8.99
C PRO A 133 14.40 -3.85 -9.99
N GLN A 134 13.46 -3.13 -10.63
CA GLN A 134 12.39 -3.67 -11.48
C GLN A 134 12.81 -4.82 -12.41
N ASN A 135 13.82 -4.60 -13.26
CA ASN A 135 14.25 -5.61 -14.24
C ASN A 135 14.83 -6.89 -13.59
N GLY A 136 15.41 -6.78 -12.39
CA GLY A 136 15.83 -7.94 -11.60
C GLY A 136 14.62 -8.71 -11.05
N ASP A 137 13.66 -7.98 -10.48
CA ASP A 137 12.45 -8.56 -9.88
C ASP A 137 11.54 -9.25 -10.91
N ILE A 138 11.35 -8.62 -12.08
CA ILE A 138 10.63 -9.21 -13.21
C ILE A 138 11.30 -10.53 -13.62
N ALA A 139 12.62 -10.52 -13.84
CA ALA A 139 13.36 -11.71 -14.23
C ALA A 139 13.33 -12.81 -13.12
N ALA A 140 13.36 -12.44 -11.84
CA ALA A 140 13.23 -13.37 -10.73
C ALA A 140 11.86 -14.08 -10.72
N ILE A 141 10.77 -13.32 -10.90
CA ILE A 141 9.40 -13.87 -10.96
C ILE A 141 9.14 -14.71 -12.23
N GLN A 142 9.71 -14.31 -13.37
CA GLN A 142 9.60 -15.07 -14.62
C GLN A 142 10.29 -16.44 -14.54
N ARG A 143 11.45 -16.54 -13.87
CA ARG A 143 12.18 -17.80 -13.64
C ARG A 143 11.45 -18.80 -12.74
N LEU A 144 10.45 -18.37 -11.96
CA LEU A 144 9.68 -19.29 -11.12
C LEU A 144 8.90 -20.29 -12.00
N SER A 145 8.77 -21.53 -11.52
CA SER A 145 7.79 -22.47 -12.08
C SER A 145 6.35 -22.01 -11.79
N ARG A 146 5.38 -22.59 -12.50
CA ARG A 146 3.95 -22.35 -12.23
C ARG A 146 3.58 -22.68 -10.78
N ALA A 147 4.09 -23.80 -10.25
CA ALA A 147 3.86 -24.22 -8.88
C ALA A 147 4.45 -23.23 -7.85
N GLN A 148 5.66 -22.73 -8.07
CA GLN A 148 6.27 -21.70 -7.21
C GLN A 148 5.48 -20.39 -7.25
N ARG A 149 4.95 -19.96 -8.41
CA ARG A 149 4.07 -18.78 -8.49
C ARG A 149 2.75 -18.99 -7.75
N ASP A 150 2.10 -20.14 -7.89
CA ASP A 150 0.87 -20.46 -7.15
C ASP A 150 1.12 -20.53 -5.63
N ALA A 151 2.28 -21.05 -5.20
CA ALA A 151 2.69 -21.09 -3.79
C ALA A 151 2.99 -19.68 -3.24
N LEU A 152 3.69 -18.83 -4.00
CA LEU A 152 3.93 -17.42 -3.66
C LEU A 152 2.62 -16.64 -3.50
N ILE A 153 1.69 -16.80 -4.45
CA ILE A 153 0.36 -16.19 -4.36
C ILE A 153 -0.39 -16.66 -3.12
N GLN A 154 -0.34 -17.95 -2.78
CA GLN A 154 -0.98 -18.46 -1.56
C GLN A 154 -0.34 -17.90 -0.29
N ALA A 155 0.99 -17.85 -0.22
CA ALA A 155 1.73 -17.30 0.91
C ALA A 155 1.44 -15.80 1.11
N LEU A 156 1.29 -15.03 0.02
CA LEU A 156 0.90 -13.62 0.04
C LEU A 156 -0.52 -13.45 0.62
N VAL A 157 -1.52 -14.13 0.05
CA VAL A 157 -2.91 -14.09 0.58
C VAL A 157 -2.93 -14.45 2.06
N ASP A 158 -2.29 -15.57 2.41
CA ASP A 158 -2.21 -16.07 3.78
C ASP A 158 -1.63 -15.06 4.77
N ALA A 159 -0.62 -14.29 4.39
CA ALA A 159 0.05 -13.37 5.30
C ALA A 159 -0.77 -12.09 5.57
N PHE A 160 -1.77 -11.81 4.72
CA PHE A 160 -2.75 -10.75 4.96
C PHE A 160 -4.05 -11.24 5.60
N THR A 161 -4.51 -12.48 5.35
CA THR A 161 -5.69 -13.05 6.01
C THR A 161 -5.53 -13.12 7.53
N PRO A 162 -6.41 -12.50 8.34
CA PRO A 162 -6.37 -12.61 9.80
C PRO A 162 -6.51 -14.05 10.28
N GLN A 163 -5.78 -14.43 11.34
CA GLN A 163 -5.85 -15.78 11.92
C GLN A 163 -7.28 -16.15 12.34
N SER A 164 -8.07 -15.22 12.88
CA SER A 164 -9.46 -15.44 13.27
C SER A 164 -10.42 -15.68 12.09
N ALA A 165 -10.02 -15.35 10.85
CA ALA A 165 -10.77 -15.69 9.64
C ALA A 165 -10.42 -17.10 9.12
N ARG A 166 -9.36 -17.74 9.64
CA ARG A 166 -9.07 -19.16 9.45
C ARG A 166 -9.87 -19.99 10.46
N SER A 167 -11.19 -20.07 10.27
CA SER A 167 -12.00 -21.03 11.01
C SER A 167 -11.40 -22.43 10.88
N PRO A 168 -11.15 -23.16 11.97
CA PRO A 168 -10.77 -24.56 11.89
C PRO A 168 -11.83 -25.31 11.06
N LYS A 169 -11.41 -26.21 10.16
CA LYS A 169 -12.36 -27.16 9.56
C LYS A 169 -13.05 -27.88 10.74
N PRO A 170 -14.39 -27.93 10.79
CA PRO A 170 -15.07 -28.60 11.89
C PRO A 170 -14.66 -30.08 11.86
N VAL A 171 -13.92 -30.51 12.89
CA VAL A 171 -13.65 -31.92 13.11
C VAL A 171 -15.00 -32.60 13.31
N PRO A 172 -15.34 -33.68 12.57
CA PRO A 172 -16.56 -34.41 12.81
C PRO A 172 -16.58 -34.86 14.28
N LYS A 173 -17.55 -34.39 15.05
CA LYS A 173 -17.73 -34.88 16.42
C LYS A 173 -17.96 -36.40 16.34
N PRO A 174 -17.28 -37.23 17.14
CA PRO A 174 -17.60 -38.64 17.23
C PRO A 174 -19.09 -38.80 17.54
N VAL A 175 -19.83 -39.46 16.65
CA VAL A 175 -21.22 -39.80 16.91
C VAL A 175 -21.22 -40.87 17.99
N ILE A 176 -21.51 -40.48 19.23
CA ILE A 176 -21.77 -41.44 20.30
C ILE A 176 -23.08 -42.14 19.94
N GLN A 177 -22.97 -43.33 19.37
CA GLN A 177 -24.10 -44.23 19.24
C GLN A 177 -24.51 -44.67 20.65
N LEU A 178 -25.59 -44.08 21.15
CA LEU A 178 -26.26 -44.57 22.34
C LEU A 178 -26.70 -46.02 22.07
N PRO A 179 -26.38 -46.99 22.95
CA PRO A 179 -26.80 -48.37 22.76
C PRO A 179 -28.33 -48.41 22.70
N GLY A 180 -28.86 -49.02 21.63
CA GLY A 180 -30.30 -49.10 21.41
C GLY A 180 -30.98 -49.79 22.58
N LYS A 181 -32.06 -49.21 23.10
CA LYS A 181 -32.93 -49.86 24.08
C LYS A 181 -33.54 -51.11 23.43
N GLY A 182 -32.97 -52.27 23.74
CA GLY A 182 -33.62 -53.56 23.51
C GLY A 182 -34.97 -53.56 24.22
N ARG A 183 -36.03 -53.92 23.51
CA ARG A 183 -37.31 -54.28 24.12
C ARG A 183 -37.23 -55.76 24.47
N PHE A 184 -37.52 -56.06 25.74
CA PHE A 184 -38.06 -57.35 26.14
C PHE A 184 -39.57 -57.36 25.88
#